data_AF-A0A9E4W5N6-F1
#
_entry.id   AF-A0A9E4W5N6-F1
#
_cell.length_a   1.000
_cell.length_b   1.000
_cell.length_c   1.000
_cell.angle_alpha   90.00
_cell.angle_beta   90.00
_cell.angle_gamma   90.00
#
_symmetry.space_group_name_H-M   'P 1'
#
loop_
_entity.id
_entity.type
_entity.pdbx_description
1 polymer ?
#
loop_
_entity_poly.entity_id
_entity_poly.type
_entity_poly.pdbx_seq_one_letter_code
_entity_poly.pdbx_strand_id
1 'polypeptide(L)' 'MDCVSIQIFEEFDGLVSERSLGRAAQVTLDHERVDRSLSLVIADDATVQDLNKRYRGLDETTDVLSFAFDSQGHY' A
#
# COMPACT_ATOMS: atom_id res chain seq x y z
N MET A 1 1.72 -7.55 18.40
CA MET A 1 2.26 -7.57 17.03
C MET A 1 1.68 -6.36 16.34
N ASP A 2 2.50 -5.47 15.81
CA ASP A 2 2.03 -4.34 15.03
C ASP A 2 1.33 -4.86 13.77
N CYS A 3 0.07 -4.48 13.55
CA CYS A 3 -0.69 -4.96 12.39
C CYS A 3 -0.35 -4.17 11.12
N VAL A 4 0.45 -3.11 11.22
CA VAL A 4 0.84 -2.26 10.09
C VAL A 4 2.35 -2.35 9.86
N SER A 5 2.76 -2.71 8.63
CA SER A 5 4.16 -2.62 8.18
C SER A 5 4.29 -1.57 7.07
N ILE A 6 5.29 -0.69 7.15
CA ILE A 6 5.49 0.37 6.16
C ILE A 6 6.88 0.23 5.52
N GLN A 7 6.91 0.36 4.20
CA GLN A 7 8.14 0.50 3.43
C GLN A 7 8.05 1.77 2.59
N ILE A 8 9.10 2.58 2.60
CA ILE A 8 9.20 3.82 1.84
C ILE A 8 10.43 3.69 0.95
N PHE A 9 10.28 3.93 -0.34
CA PHE A 9 11.44 3.97 -1.25
C PHE A 9 12.34 5.16 -0.89
N GLU A 10 13.65 4.98 -1.07
CA GLU A 10 14.68 5.95 -0.65
C GLU A 10 14.44 7.36 -1.21
N GLU A 11 13.91 7.48 -2.42
CA GLU A 11 13.59 8.77 -3.06
C GLU A 11 12.50 9.57 -2.32
N PHE A 12 11.68 8.91 -1.51
CA PHE A 12 10.65 9.54 -0.69
C PHE A 12 11.04 9.66 0.78
N ASP A 13 12.27 9.27 1.14
CA ASP A 13 12.74 9.39 2.52
C ASP A 13 12.77 10.86 2.95
N GLY A 14 12.25 11.13 4.15
CA GLY A 14 12.06 12.49 4.66
C GLY A 14 10.97 13.33 3.97
N LEU A 15 10.44 12.92 2.81
CA LEU A 15 9.30 13.58 2.15
C LEU A 15 7.96 13.15 2.76
N VAL A 16 7.90 11.90 3.25
CA VAL A 16 6.74 11.34 3.94
C VAL A 16 7.10 10.89 5.35
N SER A 17 6.16 11.04 6.28
CA SER A 17 6.36 10.61 7.66
C SER A 17 5.80 9.20 7.87
N GLU A 18 6.69 8.24 8.10
CA GLU A 18 6.33 6.86 8.46
C GLU A 18 5.37 6.82 9.66
N ARG A 19 5.62 7.67 10.68
CA ARG A 19 4.75 7.79 11.86
C ARG A 19 3.33 8.23 11.49
N SER A 20 3.19 9.21 10.60
CA SER A 20 1.86 9.68 10.17
C SER A 20 1.14 8.63 9.33
N LEU A 21 1.86 7.95 8.43
CA LEU A 21 1.32 6.84 7.64
C LEU A 21 0.85 5.69 8.53
N GLY A 22 1.66 5.29 9.51
CA GLY A 22 1.32 4.23 10.47
C GLY A 22 0.12 4.58 11.33
N ARG A 23 0.04 5.83 11.78
CA ARG A 23 -1.13 6.32 12.51
C ARG A 23 -2.39 6.30 11.65
N ALA A 24 -2.31 6.77 10.41
CA ALA A 24 -3.46 6.78 9.50
C ALA A 24 -3.98 5.36 9.26
N ALA A 25 -3.08 4.43 8.91
CA ALA A 25 -3.40 3.03 8.72
C ALA A 25 -4.04 2.40 9.96
N GLN A 26 -3.44 2.59 11.14
CA GLN A 26 -3.95 2.01 12.38
C GLN A 26 -5.34 2.55 12.73
N VAL A 27 -5.55 3.88 12.64
CA VAL A 27 -6.86 4.50 12.91
C VAL A 27 -7.93 3.96 11.97
N THR A 28 -7.61 3.75 10.70
CA THR A 28 -8.53 3.14 9.74
C THR A 28 -8.86 1.70 10.11
N LEU A 29 -7.86 0.87 10.44
CA LEU A 29 -8.10 -0.54 10.82
C LEU A 29 -8.93 -0.65 12.10
N ASP A 30 -8.64 0.18 13.10
CA ASP A 30 -9.38 0.25 14.36
C ASP A 30 -10.84 0.65 14.11
N HIS A 31 -11.07 1.62 13.21
CA HIS A 31 -12.41 2.07 12.83
C HIS A 31 -13.21 0.98 12.12
N GLU A 32 -12.59 0.27 11.18
CA GLU A 32 -13.21 -0.82 10.43
C GLU A 32 -13.43 -2.09 11.28
N ARG A 33 -12.92 -2.12 12.52
CA ARG A 33 -13.01 -3.25 13.47
C ARG A 33 -12.53 -4.58 12.85
N VAL A 34 -11.49 -4.50 12.02
CA VAL A 34 -10.89 -5.65 11.35
C VAL A 34 -9.64 -6.09 12.09
N ASP A 35 -9.59 -7.35 12.49
CA ASP A 35 -8.39 -7.97 13.05
C ASP A 35 -7.51 -8.47 11.90
N ARG A 36 -6.91 -7.53 11.15
CA ARG A 36 -6.09 -7.82 9.97
C ARG A 36 -4.82 -6.99 9.96
N SER A 37 -3.80 -7.53 9.29
CA SER A 37 -2.57 -6.82 8.99
C SER A 37 -2.64 -6.07 7.66
N LEU A 38 -2.00 -4.90 7.60
CA LEU A 38 -1.80 -4.08 6.41
C LEU A 38 -0.30 -3.90 6.15
N SER A 39 0.10 -4.09 4.89
CA SER A 39 1.40 -3.65 4.40
C SER A 39 1.21 -2.47 3.47
N LEU A 40 1.90 -1.37 3.74
CA LEU A 40 1.87 -0.15 2.93
C LEU A 40 3.26 0.08 2.33
N VAL A 41 3.32 0.27 1.01
CA VAL A 41 4.55 0.61 0.30
C VAL A 41 4.37 1.95 -0.39
N ILE A 42 5.28 2.88 -0.16
CA ILE A 42 5.38 4.13 -0.91
C ILE A 42 6.45 3.94 -1.99
N ALA A 43 6.01 3.91 -3.25
CA ALA A 43 6.82 3.57 -4.41
C ALA A 43 6.62 4.59 -5.55
N ASP A 44 7.52 4.54 -6.54
CA ASP A 44 7.48 5.40 -7.72
C ASP A 44 6.43 4.94 -8.77
N ASP A 45 6.16 5.82 -9.74
CA ASP A 45 5.20 5.56 -10.81
C ASP A 45 5.61 4.34 -11.67
N ALA A 46 6.91 4.14 -11.88
CA ALA A 46 7.42 3.04 -12.68
C ALA A 46 7.11 1.68 -12.03
N THR A 47 7.30 1.59 -10.71
CA THR A 47 6.96 0.41 -9.92
C THR A 47 5.46 0.20 -9.89
N VAL A 48 4.67 1.26 -9.68
CA VAL A 48 3.20 1.14 -9.66
C VAL A 48 2.67 0.68 -11.03
N GLN A 49 3.18 1.22 -12.13
CA GLN A 49 2.82 0.80 -13.49
C GLN A 49 3.19 -0.68 -13.75
N ASP A 50 4.41 -1.12 -13.40
CA ASP A 50 4.81 -2.52 -13.54
C ASP A 50 3.88 -3.46 -12.77
N LEU A 51 3.57 -3.11 -11.51
CA LEU A 51 2.67 -3.89 -10.68
C LEU A 51 1.24 -3.89 -11.22
N ASN A 52 0.73 -2.75 -11.69
CA ASN A 52 -0.61 -2.64 -12.27
C ASN A 52 -0.72 -3.52 -13.53
N LYS A 53 0.31 -3.50 -14.37
CA LYS A 53 0.39 -4.36 -15.55
C LYS A 53 0.44 -5.84 -15.18
N ARG A 54 1.27 -6.21 -14.21
CA ARG A 54 1.49 -7.61 -13.81
C ARG A 54 0.28 -8.23 -13.12
N TYR A 55 -0.40 -7.48 -12.25
CA TYR A 55 -1.45 -8.03 -11.40
C TYR A 55 -2.87 -7.63 -11.81
N ARG A 56 -3.03 -6.58 -12.63
CA ARG A 56 -4.33 -6.16 -13.17
C ARG A 56 -4.40 -6.19 -14.71
N GLY A 57 -3.28 -6.44 -15.40
CA GLY A 57 -3.23 -6.40 -16.87
C GLY A 57 -3.29 -5.00 -17.47
N LEU A 58 -3.19 -3.95 -16.66
CA LEU A 58 -3.33 -2.55 -17.06
C LEU A 58 -1.96 -1.89 -17.14
N ASP A 59 -1.51 -1.55 -18.35
CA ASP A 59 -0.21 -0.90 -18.59
C ASP A 59 -0.29 0.62 -18.41
N GLU A 60 -0.68 1.04 -17.21
CA GLU A 60 -0.81 2.44 -16.80
C GLU A 60 -0.46 2.61 -15.31
N THR A 61 -0.02 3.80 -14.91
CA THR A 61 0.13 4.14 -13.49
C THR A 61 -1.22 4.43 -12.85
N THR A 62 -1.28 4.44 -11.52
CA THR A 62 -2.45 4.81 -10.71
C THR A 62 -1.96 5.43 -9.40
N ASP A 63 -2.77 6.29 -8.77
CA ASP A 63 -2.40 6.91 -7.49
C ASP A 63 -2.23 5.88 -6.37
N VAL A 64 -3.04 4.82 -6.39
CA VAL A 64 -3.02 3.74 -5.40
C VAL A 64 -3.28 2.39 -6.05
N LEU A 65 -2.48 1.39 -5.66
CA LEU A 65 -2.65 -0.01 -6.03
C LEU A 65 -2.80 -0.86 -4.76
N SER A 66 -3.91 -1.59 -4.65
CA SER A 66 -4.22 -2.40 -3.47
C SER A 66 -4.35 -3.87 -3.84
N PHE A 67 -3.75 -4.73 -2.99
CA PHE A 67 -3.79 -6.19 -3.09
C PHE A 67 -4.53 -6.77 -1.89
N ALA A 68 -5.49 -7.66 -2.14
CA ALA A 68 -6.17 -8.40 -1.09
C ALA A 68 -5.53 -9.77 -0.91
N PHE A 69 -5.45 -10.26 0.33
CA PHE A 69 -4.87 -11.57 0.64
C PHE A 69 -5.67 -12.75 0.06
N ASP A 70 -6.98 -12.59 -0.08
CA ASP A 70 -7.92 -13.68 -0.43
C ASP A 70 -8.45 -13.60 -1.86
N SER A 71 -8.25 -12.48 -2.56
CA SER A 71 -8.65 -12.33 -3.96
C SER A 71 -7.44 -12.06 -4.84
N GLN A 72 -7.17 -12.99 -5.75
CA GLN A 72 -6.34 -12.69 -6.91
C GLN A 72 -7.07 -11.59 -7.69
N GLY A 73 -6.45 -10.42 -7.83
CA GLY A 73 -7.07 -9.23 -8.41
C GLY A 73 -7.79 -9.55 -9.72
N HIS A 74 -9.12 -9.59 -9.67
CA HIS A 74 -9.96 -9.78 -10.84
C HIS A 74 -10.48 -8.41 -11.24
N TYR A 75 -10.08 -7.94 -12.42
CA TYR A 75 -10.51 -6.70 -13.05
C TYR A 75 -10.91 -6.99 -14.49
#